data_AF-A0A6L2Q0J6-F1
#
_entry.id   AF-A0A6L2Q0J6-F1
#
_cell.length_a   1.000
_cell.length_b   1.000
_cell.length_c   1.000
_cell.angle_alpha   90.00
_cell.angle_beta   90.00
_cell.angle_gamma   90.00
#
_symmetry.space_group_name_H-M   'P 1'
#
loop_
_entity.id
_entity.type
_entity.pdbx_description
1 polymer ?
#
loop_
_entity_poly.entity_id
_entity_poly.type
_entity_poly.pdbx_seq_one_letter_code
_entity_poly.pdbx_strand_id
1 'polypeptide(L)'
;MGKLKGIKRKFKNVTQTEEEISDNEVPSKVRSSDEPVPKKAKWINKQRVLIFASRGISHRYRHLMQDLRTLMPHSKPESKMERKDDLFVVNEICEIKNCNKCILFEGRLKRDLYMWMANIPNGPSAKFLVENVYTMAELKFTGNCLKGSRPLLSFDKNFTTNPHYILLKELFVQIFGTPYHHPKSQPFIDHVITFSVLDNRIWFRNFQILSEDGALAEIGPRFVLNPIKIFDGSFQGQTIWENPRYVSPALYRRQIRKVAAQKYENRLEKKMAYEESRPQHSYRLNPIDEIFSGDTLQKATEIETQLLERKVKETETPVSKKSPAKLKKKGSRKLKDSNKQNKNVKQINSGKQGKKFKKWKSTNKKRKGSINQKIASVEM
;
A
#
# COMPACT_ATOMS: atom_id res chain seq x y z
N MET A 1 -9.15 -21.63 77.73
CA MET A 1 -9.33 -22.54 76.58
C MET A 1 -10.82 -22.79 76.38
N GLY A 2 -11.42 -22.25 75.32
CA GLY A 2 -12.86 -22.42 75.05
C GLY A 2 -13.21 -21.85 73.69
N LYS A 3 -13.46 -22.73 72.72
CA LYS A 3 -13.57 -22.46 71.28
C LYS A 3 -14.81 -21.62 70.92
N LEU A 4 -14.62 -20.58 70.11
CA LEU A 4 -15.68 -19.86 69.41
C LEU A 4 -16.34 -20.78 68.36
N LYS A 5 -17.67 -20.94 68.45
CA LYS A 5 -18.51 -21.68 67.50
C LYS A 5 -18.73 -20.81 66.25
N GLY A 6 -18.08 -21.17 65.15
CA GLY A 6 -18.32 -20.62 63.82
C GLY A 6 -19.53 -21.25 63.13
N ILE A 7 -20.45 -20.40 62.70
CA ILE A 7 -21.68 -20.69 61.95
C ILE A 7 -21.35 -21.33 60.60
N LYS A 8 -21.81 -22.55 60.35
CA LYS A 8 -21.76 -23.19 59.02
C LYS A 8 -22.85 -22.60 58.11
N ARG A 9 -22.47 -21.71 57.19
CA ARG A 9 -23.29 -21.42 55.99
C ARG A 9 -23.19 -22.61 55.04
N LYS A 10 -24.33 -23.24 54.73
CA LYS A 10 -24.45 -24.23 53.66
C LYS A 10 -24.30 -23.53 52.30
N PHE A 11 -23.18 -23.73 51.61
CA PHE A 11 -23.08 -23.45 50.19
C PHE A 11 -23.61 -24.65 49.40
N LYS A 12 -24.51 -24.36 48.45
CA LYS A 12 -25.03 -25.30 47.45
C LYS A 12 -23.88 -25.83 46.59
N ASN A 13 -23.77 -27.14 46.48
CA ASN A 13 -22.94 -27.80 45.48
C ASN A 13 -23.47 -27.43 44.08
N VAL A 14 -22.70 -26.63 43.35
CA VAL A 14 -22.76 -26.59 41.88
C VAL A 14 -21.76 -27.62 41.41
N THR A 15 -22.28 -28.66 40.76
CA THR A 15 -21.52 -29.74 40.13
C THR A 15 -20.57 -29.14 39.08
N GLN A 16 -19.29 -29.08 39.42
CA GLN A 16 -18.20 -28.97 38.46
C GLN A 16 -17.53 -30.34 38.42
N THR A 17 -17.75 -31.04 37.32
CA THR A 17 -17.02 -32.23 36.90
C THR A 17 -15.60 -31.77 36.54
N GLU A 18 -14.72 -31.76 37.52
CA GLU A 18 -13.28 -31.80 37.31
C GLU A 18 -12.86 -33.26 37.45
N GLU A 19 -12.48 -33.87 36.33
CA GLU A 19 -11.83 -35.18 36.31
C GLU A 19 -10.44 -35.03 36.95
N GLU A 20 -10.35 -35.31 38.24
CA GLU A 20 -9.08 -35.58 38.91
C GLU A 20 -8.46 -36.84 38.29
N ILE A 21 -7.33 -36.66 37.61
CA ILE A 21 -6.45 -37.75 37.21
C ILE A 21 -5.85 -38.32 38.50
N SER A 22 -6.39 -39.43 38.97
CA SER A 22 -5.83 -40.18 40.08
C SER A 22 -4.61 -40.97 39.60
N ASP A 23 -3.41 -40.54 39.99
CA ASP A 23 -2.12 -41.23 39.74
C ASP A 23 -1.94 -42.55 40.53
N ASN A 24 -3.03 -43.26 40.85
CA ASN A 24 -3.01 -44.53 41.58
C ASN A 24 -4.00 -45.56 41.01
N GLU A 25 -3.99 -45.76 39.69
CA GLU A 25 -4.57 -46.98 39.12
C GLU A 25 -3.54 -48.12 39.21
N VAL A 26 -3.76 -49.02 40.17
CA VAL A 26 -3.06 -50.31 40.20
C VAL A 26 -3.42 -51.06 38.91
N PRO A 27 -2.43 -51.49 38.09
CA PRO A 27 -2.74 -52.22 36.87
C PRO A 27 -3.50 -53.51 37.19
N SER A 28 -4.48 -53.85 36.36
CA SER A 28 -5.28 -55.06 36.50
C SER A 28 -4.38 -56.30 36.59
N LYS A 29 -4.72 -57.20 37.53
CA LYS A 29 -3.90 -58.37 37.92
C LYS A 29 -3.77 -59.44 36.82
N VAL A 30 -4.59 -59.36 35.77
CA VAL A 30 -4.49 -60.20 34.57
C VAL A 30 -4.66 -59.28 33.37
N ARG A 31 -3.56 -59.04 32.65
CA ARG A 31 -3.60 -58.53 31.27
C ARG A 31 -3.56 -59.74 30.36
N SER A 32 -4.57 -59.91 29.53
CA SER A 32 -4.46 -60.75 28.33
C SER A 32 -3.35 -60.17 27.46
N SER A 33 -2.25 -60.91 27.30
CA SER A 33 -1.05 -60.46 26.58
C SER A 33 -1.29 -60.12 25.10
N ASP A 34 -2.42 -60.53 24.54
CA ASP A 34 -2.81 -60.33 23.15
C ASP A 34 -3.65 -59.05 22.89
N GLU A 35 -4.03 -58.28 23.91
CA GLU A 35 -4.73 -57.01 23.65
C GLU A 35 -3.73 -55.90 23.27
N PRO A 36 -3.79 -55.36 22.04
CA PRO A 36 -2.90 -54.28 21.65
C PRO A 36 -3.22 -53.04 22.49
N VAL A 37 -2.20 -52.52 23.18
CA VAL A 37 -2.30 -51.28 23.97
C VAL A 37 -2.96 -50.19 23.10
N PRO A 38 -4.07 -49.57 23.55
CA PRO A 38 -4.76 -48.54 22.76
C PRO A 38 -3.83 -47.35 22.55
N LYS A 39 -3.22 -47.26 21.38
CA LYS A 39 -2.35 -46.14 20.99
C LYS A 39 -3.25 -44.91 20.84
N LYS A 40 -3.16 -43.95 21.76
CA LYS A 40 -3.77 -42.62 21.57
C LYS A 40 -3.38 -42.11 20.19
N ALA A 41 -4.36 -41.63 19.42
CA ALA A 41 -4.09 -41.00 18.13
C ALA A 41 -3.15 -39.82 18.37
N LYS A 42 -1.87 -39.95 17.96
CA LYS A 42 -0.84 -38.94 18.23
C LYS A 42 -1.14 -37.58 17.57
N TRP A 43 -2.06 -37.57 16.59
CA TRP A 43 -2.53 -36.38 15.91
C TRP A 43 -3.67 -35.70 16.68
N ILE A 44 -3.29 -34.83 17.62
CA ILE A 44 -4.22 -34.10 18.50
C ILE A 44 -4.80 -32.86 17.78
N ASN A 45 -3.95 -32.06 17.13
CA ASN A 45 -4.37 -30.83 16.47
C ASN A 45 -4.79 -31.09 15.00
N LYS A 46 -6.08 -31.28 14.75
CA LYS A 46 -6.61 -31.55 13.41
C LYS A 46 -6.86 -30.26 12.61
N GLN A 47 -5.79 -29.51 12.32
CA GLN A 47 -5.87 -28.35 11.43
C GLN A 47 -5.88 -28.78 9.95
N ARG A 48 -6.78 -28.15 9.18
CA ARG A 48 -6.92 -28.32 7.73
C ARG A 48 -7.15 -26.95 7.10
N VAL A 49 -6.38 -26.65 6.07
CA VAL A 49 -6.41 -25.34 5.40
C VAL A 49 -6.95 -25.53 3.98
N LEU A 50 -8.05 -24.85 3.66
CA LEU A 50 -8.53 -24.77 2.29
C LEU A 50 -7.71 -23.72 1.53
N ILE A 51 -7.18 -24.06 0.35
CA ILE A 51 -6.45 -23.10 -0.49
C ILE A 51 -7.04 -23.11 -1.89
N PHE A 52 -7.65 -22.00 -2.28
CA PHE A 52 -8.24 -21.85 -3.60
C PHE A 52 -8.30 -20.39 -4.03
N ALA A 53 -8.83 -20.16 -5.22
CA ALA A 53 -8.80 -18.84 -5.87
C ALA A 53 -10.12 -18.50 -6.52
N SER A 54 -10.39 -17.20 -6.63
CA SER A 54 -11.43 -16.69 -7.52
C SER A 54 -11.00 -16.82 -8.99
N ARG A 55 -11.96 -16.74 -9.90
CA ARG A 55 -11.63 -16.66 -11.33
C ARG A 55 -10.76 -15.45 -11.66
N GLY A 56 -9.94 -15.63 -12.70
CA GLY A 56 -9.04 -14.64 -13.31
C GLY A 56 -7.88 -14.15 -12.46
N ILE A 57 -7.29 -15.06 -11.68
CA ILE A 57 -5.89 -14.97 -11.24
C ILE A 57 -4.91 -15.09 -12.43
N SER A 58 -3.79 -14.37 -12.36
CA SER A 58 -2.69 -14.43 -13.32
C SER A 58 -1.94 -15.77 -13.27
N HIS A 59 -1.09 -16.04 -14.26
CA HIS A 59 -0.24 -17.24 -14.31
C HIS A 59 0.70 -17.31 -13.09
N ARG A 60 1.39 -16.21 -12.77
CA ARG A 60 2.29 -16.11 -11.61
C ARG A 60 1.59 -16.47 -10.30
N TYR A 61 0.37 -15.99 -10.10
CA TYR A 61 -0.39 -16.25 -8.88
C TYR A 61 -0.92 -17.68 -8.79
N ARG A 62 -1.08 -18.40 -9.92
CA ARG A 62 -1.41 -19.83 -9.90
C ARG A 62 -0.24 -20.65 -9.38
N HIS A 63 0.97 -20.33 -9.82
CA HIS A 63 2.19 -20.95 -9.31
C HIS A 63 2.37 -20.66 -7.83
N LEU A 64 2.20 -19.41 -7.38
CA LEU A 64 2.22 -19.08 -5.94
C LEU A 64 1.20 -19.92 -5.13
N MET A 65 -0.02 -20.08 -5.63
CA MET A 65 -1.04 -20.92 -4.98
C MET A 65 -0.61 -22.39 -4.91
N GLN A 66 0.02 -22.90 -5.97
CA GLN A 66 0.52 -24.28 -6.03
C GLN A 66 1.74 -24.49 -5.12
N ASP A 67 2.62 -23.49 -5.01
CA ASP A 67 3.77 -23.48 -4.12
C ASP A 67 3.30 -23.60 -2.66
N LEU A 68 2.30 -22.79 -2.25
CA LEU A 68 1.72 -22.88 -0.90
C LEU A 68 1.05 -24.24 -0.63
N ARG A 69 0.36 -24.81 -1.62
CA ARG A 69 -0.23 -26.16 -1.50
C ARG A 69 0.83 -27.25 -1.34
N THR A 70 1.99 -27.06 -1.97
CA THR A 70 3.11 -28.00 -1.91
C THR A 70 3.83 -27.90 -0.57
N LEU A 71 3.99 -26.68 -0.05
CA LEU A 71 4.62 -26.41 1.25
C LEU A 71 3.80 -26.94 2.42
N MET A 72 2.46 -26.79 2.37
CA MET A 72 1.56 -27.18 3.47
C MET A 72 0.89 -28.55 3.22
N PRO A 73 1.28 -29.62 3.96
CA PRO A 73 0.74 -30.97 3.79
C PRO A 73 -0.73 -31.09 4.22
N HIS A 74 -1.19 -30.24 5.14
CA HIS A 74 -2.58 -30.14 5.62
C HIS A 74 -3.46 -29.24 4.73
N SER A 75 -2.94 -28.80 3.59
CA SER A 75 -3.72 -28.04 2.61
C SER A 75 -4.64 -28.94 1.79
N LYS A 76 -5.85 -28.44 1.48
CA LYS A 76 -6.80 -29.06 0.56
C LYS A 76 -7.04 -28.12 -0.63
N PRO A 77 -6.88 -28.61 -1.87
CA PRO A 77 -7.22 -27.84 -3.05
C PRO A 77 -8.75 -27.83 -3.25
N GLU A 78 -9.25 -26.74 -3.80
CA GLU A 78 -10.63 -26.62 -4.27
C GLU A 78 -10.67 -25.99 -5.67
N SER A 79 -11.81 -26.18 -6.34
CA SER A 79 -12.13 -25.52 -7.60
C SER A 79 -12.20 -23.99 -7.43
N LYS A 80 -12.13 -23.26 -8.55
CA LYS A 80 -12.12 -21.79 -8.49
C LYS A 80 -13.53 -21.24 -8.38
N MET A 81 -13.80 -20.44 -7.34
CA MET A 81 -15.09 -19.75 -7.18
C MET A 81 -15.31 -18.69 -8.25
N GLU A 82 -16.58 -18.43 -8.56
CA GLU A 82 -16.94 -17.32 -9.42
C GLU A 82 -16.75 -15.98 -8.72
N ARG A 83 -16.64 -14.90 -9.51
CA ARG A 83 -16.49 -13.55 -8.95
C ARG A 83 -17.81 -12.91 -8.51
N LYS A 84 -18.93 -13.46 -8.98
CA LYS A 84 -20.26 -12.94 -8.67
C LYS A 84 -20.76 -13.46 -7.33
N ASP A 85 -20.24 -14.59 -6.88
CA ASP A 85 -20.65 -15.25 -5.66
C ASP A 85 -20.19 -14.45 -4.44
N ASP A 86 -21.01 -14.48 -3.40
CA ASP A 86 -20.69 -13.85 -2.14
C ASP A 86 -19.56 -14.60 -1.43
N LEU A 87 -18.74 -13.85 -0.69
CA LEU A 87 -17.63 -14.44 0.06
C LEU A 87 -18.11 -15.36 1.20
N PHE A 88 -19.40 -15.31 1.56
CA PHE A 88 -20.01 -16.21 2.53
C PHE A 88 -20.00 -17.68 2.07
N VAL A 89 -20.14 -17.92 0.76
CA VAL A 89 -20.11 -19.26 0.15
C VAL A 89 -18.81 -20.01 0.49
N VAL A 90 -17.73 -19.28 0.78
CA VAL A 90 -16.46 -19.87 1.20
C VAL A 90 -16.58 -20.68 2.49
N ASN A 91 -17.44 -20.25 3.42
CA ASN A 91 -17.66 -20.96 4.68
C ASN A 91 -18.33 -22.32 4.43
N GLU A 92 -19.33 -22.38 3.56
CA GLU A 92 -20.02 -23.61 3.17
C GLU A 92 -19.07 -24.59 2.47
N ILE A 93 -18.24 -24.10 1.55
CA ILE A 93 -17.22 -24.91 0.89
C ILE A 93 -16.24 -25.51 1.91
N CYS A 94 -15.86 -24.73 2.92
CA CYS A 94 -14.97 -25.19 3.98
C CYS A 94 -15.64 -26.23 4.89
N GLU A 95 -16.94 -26.10 5.16
CA GLU A 95 -17.72 -27.08 5.91
C GLU A 95 -17.82 -28.41 5.16
N ILE A 96 -18.16 -28.38 3.86
CA ILE A 96 -18.22 -29.57 2.99
C ILE A 96 -16.86 -30.28 2.93
N LYS A 97 -15.75 -29.52 2.88
CA LYS A 97 -14.39 -30.08 2.88
C LYS A 97 -13.84 -30.35 4.27
N ASN A 98 -14.58 -30.03 5.34
CA ASN A 98 -14.16 -30.12 6.73
C ASN A 98 -12.77 -29.47 6.93
N CYS A 99 -12.70 -28.18 6.62
CA CYS A 99 -11.54 -27.31 6.75
C CYS A 99 -11.81 -26.23 7.80
N ASN A 100 -10.85 -26.05 8.72
CA ASN A 100 -10.99 -25.09 9.82
C ASN A 100 -10.46 -23.70 9.45
N LYS A 101 -9.62 -23.64 8.41
CA LYS A 101 -8.90 -22.44 7.97
C LYS A 101 -9.01 -22.31 6.46
N CYS A 102 -8.94 -21.09 5.95
CA CYS A 102 -9.00 -20.83 4.51
C CYS A 102 -8.00 -19.75 4.10
N ILE A 103 -7.38 -19.98 2.94
CA ILE A 103 -6.66 -18.99 2.15
C ILE A 103 -7.37 -18.85 0.81
N LEU A 104 -7.96 -17.67 0.56
CA LEU A 104 -8.61 -17.35 -0.71
C LEU A 104 -7.77 -16.32 -1.50
N PHE A 105 -7.44 -16.68 -2.74
CA PHE A 105 -6.78 -15.80 -3.70
C PHE A 105 -7.82 -15.07 -4.56
N GLU A 106 -8.06 -13.79 -4.28
CA GLU A 106 -8.97 -12.93 -5.04
C GLU A 106 -8.20 -12.17 -6.14
N GLY A 107 -8.39 -12.58 -7.39
CA GLY A 107 -7.73 -11.99 -8.57
C GLY A 107 -8.54 -10.89 -9.24
N ARG A 108 -8.06 -9.64 -9.19
CA ARG A 108 -8.68 -8.49 -9.85
C ARG A 108 -7.92 -8.08 -11.12
N LEU A 109 -8.66 -7.88 -12.21
CA LEU A 109 -8.14 -7.43 -13.52
C LEU A 109 -6.92 -8.25 -14.03
N LYS A 110 -6.77 -9.51 -13.60
CA LYS A 110 -5.61 -10.38 -13.88
C LYS A 110 -4.24 -9.75 -13.52
N ARG A 111 -4.22 -8.70 -12.69
CA ARG A 111 -3.02 -7.93 -12.35
C ARG A 111 -2.80 -7.85 -10.84
N ASP A 112 -3.83 -7.44 -10.11
CA ASP A 112 -3.74 -7.27 -8.67
C ASP A 112 -4.23 -8.55 -7.97
N LEU A 113 -3.50 -8.98 -6.95
CA LEU A 113 -3.87 -10.12 -6.12
C LEU A 113 -4.19 -9.66 -4.71
N TYR A 114 -5.37 -10.04 -4.24
CA TYR A 114 -5.75 -9.95 -2.85
C TYR A 114 -5.76 -11.34 -2.26
N MET A 115 -5.32 -11.46 -1.02
CA MET A 115 -5.34 -12.72 -0.30
C MET A 115 -6.14 -12.53 0.97
N TRP A 116 -7.09 -13.43 1.17
CA TRP A 116 -7.87 -13.52 2.39
C TRP A 116 -7.36 -14.71 3.19
N MET A 117 -7.17 -14.50 4.48
CA MET A 117 -6.84 -15.54 5.44
C MET A 117 -7.89 -15.50 6.53
N ALA A 118 -8.55 -16.62 6.77
CA ALA A 118 -9.66 -16.67 7.70
C ALA A 118 -9.65 -17.96 8.53
N ASN A 119 -10.15 -17.83 9.74
CA ASN A 119 -10.58 -18.95 10.56
C ASN A 119 -12.10 -19.17 10.38
N ILE A 120 -12.51 -20.42 10.24
CA ILE A 120 -13.89 -20.79 9.89
C ILE A 120 -14.46 -21.65 11.02
N PRO A 121 -15.75 -21.48 11.39
CA PRO A 121 -16.73 -20.52 10.84
C PRO A 121 -16.73 -19.14 11.54
N ASN A 122 -16.16 -19.06 12.75
CA ASN A 122 -16.38 -17.92 13.63
C ASN A 122 -15.53 -16.67 13.29
N GLY A 123 -14.50 -16.78 12.45
CA GLY A 123 -13.52 -15.71 12.23
C GLY A 123 -12.31 -15.81 13.18
N PRO A 124 -11.36 -14.86 13.14
CA PRO A 124 -11.33 -13.63 12.35
C PRO A 124 -10.93 -13.85 10.89
N SER A 125 -11.14 -12.85 10.05
CA SER A 125 -10.63 -12.82 8.67
C SER A 125 -9.80 -11.57 8.38
N ALA A 126 -8.70 -11.75 7.68
CA ALA A 126 -7.77 -10.68 7.33
C ALA A 126 -7.61 -10.60 5.81
N LYS A 127 -7.72 -9.39 5.28
CA LYS A 127 -7.52 -9.10 3.85
C LYS A 127 -6.18 -8.42 3.63
N PHE A 128 -5.40 -8.98 2.71
CA PHE A 128 -4.09 -8.48 2.31
C PHE A 128 -4.08 -8.15 0.82
N LEU A 129 -3.33 -7.12 0.45
CA LEU A 129 -2.83 -6.96 -0.92
C LEU A 129 -1.48 -7.68 -1.01
N VAL A 130 -1.33 -8.56 -1.99
CA VAL A 130 -0.07 -9.27 -2.22
C VAL A 130 0.75 -8.50 -3.26
N GLU A 131 1.96 -8.13 -2.87
CA GLU A 131 2.93 -7.41 -3.69
C GLU A 131 4.24 -8.21 -3.82
N ASN A 132 5.06 -7.89 -4.82
CA ASN A 132 6.40 -8.47 -5.02
C ASN A 132 6.46 -10.00 -4.93
N VAL A 133 5.56 -10.66 -5.66
CA VAL A 133 5.49 -12.13 -5.71
C VAL A 133 6.62 -12.69 -6.58
N TYR A 134 7.37 -13.59 -5.97
CA TYR A 134 8.37 -14.44 -6.58
C TYR A 134 8.06 -15.90 -6.21
N THR A 135 7.95 -16.77 -7.22
CA THR A 135 7.54 -18.18 -7.05
C THR A 135 8.75 -19.09 -6.79
N MET A 136 8.54 -20.31 -6.32
CA MET A 136 9.63 -21.29 -6.12
C MET A 136 10.41 -21.59 -7.41
N ALA A 137 9.76 -21.49 -8.58
CA ALA A 137 10.36 -21.75 -9.88
C ALA A 137 11.33 -20.66 -10.39
N GLU A 138 11.72 -19.70 -9.55
CA GLU A 138 12.63 -18.63 -9.96
C GLU A 138 14.10 -19.01 -9.81
N LEU A 139 14.91 -18.64 -10.80
CA LEU A 139 16.32 -19.03 -10.90
C LEU A 139 17.19 -18.60 -9.71
N LYS A 140 16.78 -17.57 -8.97
CA LYS A 140 17.57 -17.03 -7.84
C LYS A 140 17.44 -17.87 -6.57
N PHE A 141 16.44 -18.75 -6.49
CA PHE A 141 16.25 -19.61 -5.33
C PHE A 141 16.99 -20.93 -5.56
N THR A 142 18.07 -21.12 -4.79
CA THR A 142 18.94 -22.30 -4.87
C THR A 142 18.61 -23.34 -3.82
N GLY A 143 17.79 -23.00 -2.82
CA GLY A 143 17.39 -23.91 -1.76
C GLY A 143 16.31 -24.89 -2.20
N ASN A 144 16.26 -26.04 -1.52
CA ASN A 144 15.22 -27.06 -1.66
C ASN A 144 14.70 -27.48 -0.27
N CYS A 145 13.51 -28.05 -0.18
CA CYS A 145 13.06 -28.68 1.06
C CYS A 145 12.18 -29.90 0.83
N LEU A 146 12.19 -30.81 1.80
CA LEU A 146 11.29 -31.95 1.87
C LEU A 146 9.83 -31.49 1.85
N LYS A 147 9.09 -32.00 0.87
CA LYS A 147 7.65 -31.75 0.73
C LYS A 147 6.91 -32.27 1.97
N GLY A 148 6.16 -31.40 2.63
CA GLY A 148 5.41 -31.74 3.84
C GLY A 148 6.27 -31.85 5.10
N SER A 149 7.53 -31.42 5.07
CA SER A 149 8.29 -31.18 6.31
C SER A 149 7.62 -30.09 7.15
N ARG A 150 7.88 -30.11 8.45
CA ARG A 150 7.28 -29.16 9.38
C ARG A 150 8.12 -27.88 9.40
N PRO A 151 7.58 -26.71 9.04
CA PRO A 151 8.34 -25.48 9.08
C PRO A 151 8.56 -25.00 10.51
N LEU A 152 9.70 -24.37 10.74
CA LEU A 152 9.84 -23.42 11.85
C LEU A 152 9.25 -22.08 11.41
N LEU A 153 8.43 -21.47 12.28
CA LEU A 153 7.88 -20.15 12.04
C LEU A 153 8.67 -19.12 12.84
N SER A 154 9.35 -18.22 12.13
CA SER A 154 10.09 -17.12 12.74
C SER A 154 9.33 -15.82 12.56
N PHE A 155 9.10 -15.10 13.66
CA PHE A 155 8.38 -13.83 13.67
C PHE A 155 9.27 -12.71 14.20
N ASP A 156 9.18 -11.56 13.55
CA ASP A 156 9.80 -10.32 14.01
C ASP A 156 9.16 -9.81 15.33
N LYS A 157 9.91 -9.03 16.11
CA LYS A 157 9.50 -8.46 17.40
C LYS A 157 8.24 -7.58 17.28
N ASN A 158 8.06 -6.94 16.12
CA ASN A 158 6.89 -6.13 15.80
C ASN A 158 5.55 -6.88 15.94
N PHE A 159 5.55 -8.21 15.79
CA PHE A 159 4.38 -9.05 15.99
C PHE A 159 3.95 -9.20 17.46
N THR A 160 4.81 -8.81 18.40
CA THR A 160 4.49 -8.81 19.84
C THR A 160 4.10 -7.40 20.33
N THR A 161 4.57 -6.34 19.66
CA THR A 161 4.33 -4.96 20.08
C THR A 161 2.93 -4.45 19.74
N ASN A 162 2.47 -4.67 18.50
CA ASN A 162 1.22 -4.07 18.02
C ASN A 162 0.05 -5.08 18.09
N PRO A 163 -1.13 -4.71 18.63
CA PRO A 163 -2.26 -5.62 18.80
C PRO A 163 -2.74 -6.29 17.51
N HIS A 164 -2.82 -5.53 16.41
CA HIS A 164 -3.25 -6.07 15.13
C HIS A 164 -2.24 -7.10 14.58
N TYR A 165 -0.94 -6.92 14.82
CA TYR A 165 0.06 -7.91 14.44
C TYR A 165 0.04 -9.13 15.37
N ILE A 166 -0.25 -8.98 16.66
CA ILE A 166 -0.44 -10.13 17.58
C ILE A 166 -1.55 -11.05 17.04
N LEU A 167 -2.69 -10.48 16.65
CA LEU A 167 -3.79 -11.25 16.06
C LEU A 167 -3.37 -11.95 14.76
N LEU A 168 -2.64 -11.23 13.90
CA LEU A 168 -2.13 -11.81 12.65
C LEU A 168 -1.08 -12.91 12.88
N LYS A 169 -0.23 -12.77 13.90
CA LYS A 169 0.74 -13.79 14.31
C LYS A 169 0.00 -15.08 14.67
N GLU A 170 -1.02 -14.99 15.52
CA GLU A 170 -1.82 -16.15 15.93
C GLU A 170 -2.51 -16.81 14.73
N LEU A 171 -3.08 -16.01 13.83
CA LEU A 171 -3.69 -16.49 12.59
C LEU A 171 -2.67 -17.21 11.69
N PHE A 172 -1.47 -16.65 11.53
CA PHE A 172 -0.40 -17.24 10.70
C PHE A 172 0.15 -18.51 11.31
N VAL A 173 0.33 -18.58 12.63
CA VAL A 173 0.75 -19.80 13.33
C VAL A 173 -0.21 -20.94 13.03
N GLN A 174 -1.52 -20.68 13.07
CA GLN A 174 -2.53 -21.73 12.83
C GLN A 174 -2.68 -22.11 11.34
N ILE A 175 -2.33 -21.22 10.41
CA ILE A 175 -2.44 -21.48 8.97
C ILE A 175 -1.18 -22.18 8.45
N PHE A 176 -0.01 -21.56 8.67
CA PHE A 176 1.26 -22.04 8.14
C PHE A 176 1.92 -23.09 9.02
N GLY A 177 1.51 -23.20 10.29
CA GLY A 177 1.93 -24.28 11.18
C GLY A 177 1.37 -25.62 10.71
N THR A 178 2.24 -26.60 10.55
CA THR A 178 1.83 -27.97 10.22
C THR A 178 1.53 -28.73 11.50
N PRO A 179 0.35 -29.38 11.60
CA PRO A 179 0.00 -30.08 12.82
C PRO A 179 0.92 -31.28 13.06
N TYR A 180 1.24 -31.53 14.33
CA TYR A 180 2.12 -32.63 14.71
C TYR A 180 1.48 -33.98 14.37
N HIS A 181 2.27 -34.88 13.77
CA HIS A 181 1.82 -36.19 13.26
C HIS A 181 0.68 -36.12 12.23
N HIS A 182 0.65 -35.09 11.40
CA HIS A 182 -0.22 -35.10 10.22
C HIS A 182 0.12 -36.31 9.33
N PRO A 183 -0.85 -37.02 8.73
CA PRO A 183 -0.56 -38.23 7.94
C PRO A 183 0.42 -38.02 6.77
N LYS A 184 0.49 -36.79 6.25
CA LYS A 184 1.40 -36.40 5.16
C LYS A 184 2.63 -35.61 5.64
N SER A 185 2.78 -35.36 6.95
CA SER A 185 3.94 -34.61 7.45
C SER A 185 5.16 -35.51 7.56
N GLN A 186 6.31 -35.00 7.14
CA GLN A 186 7.60 -35.64 7.39
C GLN A 186 8.08 -35.33 8.81
N PRO A 187 8.87 -36.22 9.44
CA PRO A 187 9.33 -36.04 10.82
C PRO A 187 10.40 -34.94 10.95
N PHE A 188 11.21 -34.73 9.92
CA PHE A 188 12.32 -33.78 9.93
C PHE A 188 11.88 -32.33 9.70
N ILE A 189 12.65 -31.41 10.27
CA ILE A 189 12.52 -29.97 10.12
C ILE A 189 13.62 -29.53 9.16
N ASP A 190 13.22 -29.10 7.97
CA ASP A 190 14.15 -28.82 6.86
C ASP A 190 14.14 -27.35 6.44
N HIS A 191 13.09 -26.61 6.82
CA HIS A 191 12.91 -25.23 6.38
C HIS A 191 12.29 -24.32 7.44
N VAL A 192 12.53 -23.03 7.27
CA VAL A 192 12.06 -21.94 8.11
C VAL A 192 11.25 -20.95 7.27
N ILE A 193 10.03 -20.68 7.70
CA ILE A 193 9.21 -19.60 7.17
C ILE A 193 9.40 -18.39 8.08
N THR A 194 9.82 -17.26 7.49
CA THR A 194 10.03 -16.02 8.22
C THR A 194 8.99 -14.97 7.85
N PHE A 195 8.50 -14.28 8.88
CA PHE A 195 7.61 -13.13 8.77
C PHE A 195 8.31 -11.91 9.36
N SER A 196 8.68 -10.96 8.51
CA SER A 196 9.34 -9.72 8.93
C SER A 196 8.46 -8.51 8.63
N VAL A 197 8.33 -7.59 9.57
CA VAL A 197 7.55 -6.36 9.36
C VAL A 197 8.50 -5.24 8.97
N LEU A 198 8.34 -4.71 7.76
CA LEU A 198 9.09 -3.54 7.28
C LEU A 198 8.14 -2.62 6.53
N ASP A 199 8.16 -1.33 6.86
CA ASP A 199 7.24 -0.31 6.33
C ASP A 199 5.75 -0.65 6.48
N ASN A 200 5.38 -1.31 7.59
CA ASN A 200 4.02 -1.83 7.86
C ASN A 200 3.54 -2.89 6.87
N ARG A 201 4.48 -3.50 6.14
CA ARG A 201 4.25 -4.61 5.24
C ARG A 201 4.93 -5.84 5.81
N ILE A 202 4.28 -6.98 5.65
CA ILE A 202 4.77 -8.26 6.15
C ILE A 202 5.47 -8.97 5.00
N TRP A 203 6.76 -9.20 5.14
CA TRP A 203 7.57 -9.93 4.18
C TRP A 203 7.52 -11.41 4.55
N PHE A 204 7.10 -12.22 3.59
CA PHE A 204 7.13 -13.67 3.67
C PHE A 204 8.37 -14.19 2.93
N ARG A 205 9.18 -14.99 3.61
CA ARG A 205 10.28 -15.74 2.98
C ARG A 205 10.34 -17.15 3.52
N ASN A 206 10.90 -18.04 2.70
CA ASN A 206 11.09 -19.44 3.02
C ASN A 206 12.55 -19.83 2.77
N PHE A 207 13.20 -20.38 3.79
CA PHE A 207 14.62 -20.73 3.78
C PHE A 207 14.81 -22.21 4.12
N GLN A 208 15.72 -22.87 3.42
CA GLN A 208 16.24 -24.19 3.75
C GLN A 208 17.27 -24.06 4.87
N ILE A 209 17.28 -25.02 5.78
CA ILE A 209 18.35 -25.22 6.77
C ILE A 209 19.41 -26.11 6.11
N LEU A 210 20.59 -25.57 5.79
CA LEU A 210 21.64 -26.34 5.11
C LEU A 210 22.49 -27.16 6.08
N SER A 211 22.92 -26.53 7.18
CA SER A 211 23.84 -27.10 8.16
C SER A 211 23.35 -26.78 9.57
N GLU A 212 23.80 -27.58 10.54
CA GLU A 212 23.55 -27.33 11.98
C GLU A 212 24.11 -25.98 12.45
N ASP A 213 25.11 -25.43 11.75
CA ASP A 213 25.70 -24.11 11.98
C ASP A 213 24.73 -22.93 11.69
N GLY A 214 23.53 -23.21 11.16
CA GLY A 214 22.51 -22.19 10.89
C GLY A 214 22.65 -21.48 9.53
N ALA A 215 23.41 -22.06 8.60
CA ALA A 215 23.44 -21.58 7.22
C ALA A 215 22.07 -21.77 6.53
N LEU A 216 21.56 -20.70 5.92
CA LEU A 216 20.23 -20.69 5.29
C LEU A 216 20.33 -20.40 3.79
N ALA A 217 19.60 -21.15 2.97
CA ALA A 217 19.43 -20.88 1.54
C ALA A 217 17.97 -20.53 1.20
N GLU A 218 17.73 -19.53 0.34
CA GLU A 218 16.37 -19.16 -0.07
C GLU A 218 15.77 -20.21 -1.02
N ILE A 219 14.57 -20.72 -0.69
CA ILE A 219 13.78 -21.68 -1.51
C ILE A 219 12.67 -20.93 -2.27
N GLY A 220 12.03 -19.97 -1.61
CA GLY A 220 10.77 -19.39 -2.06
C GLY A 220 9.52 -20.19 -1.61
N PRO A 221 8.31 -19.68 -1.86
CA PRO A 221 8.02 -18.41 -2.52
C PRO A 221 8.36 -17.20 -1.64
N ARG A 222 8.56 -16.05 -2.27
CA ARG A 222 8.78 -14.76 -1.60
C ARG A 222 7.69 -13.81 -2.03
N PHE A 223 7.03 -13.18 -1.07
CA PHE A 223 6.02 -12.17 -1.36
C PHE A 223 5.86 -11.22 -0.18
N VAL A 224 5.21 -10.09 -0.45
CA VAL A 224 4.94 -9.06 0.55
C VAL A 224 3.45 -8.94 0.74
N LEU A 225 3.00 -9.01 1.98
CA LEU A 225 1.61 -8.79 2.37
C LEU A 225 1.46 -7.38 2.92
N ASN A 226 0.59 -6.61 2.28
CA ASN A 226 0.18 -5.31 2.74
C ASN A 226 -1.21 -5.45 3.39
N PRO A 227 -1.32 -5.38 4.73
CA PRO A 227 -2.59 -5.52 5.44
C PRO A 227 -3.57 -4.42 5.03
N ILE A 228 -4.81 -4.78 4.72
CA ILE A 228 -5.86 -3.83 4.32
C ILE A 228 -6.84 -3.64 5.48
N LYS A 229 -7.54 -4.72 5.83
CA LYS A 229 -8.60 -4.75 6.84
C LYS A 229 -8.60 -6.09 7.56
N ILE A 230 -8.99 -6.06 8.84
CA ILE A 230 -9.25 -7.24 9.67
C ILE A 230 -10.72 -7.17 10.08
N PHE A 231 -11.42 -8.28 9.89
CA PHE A 231 -12.82 -8.47 10.21
C PHE A 231 -12.97 -9.44 11.37
N ASP A 232 -14.02 -9.23 12.16
CA ASP A 232 -14.37 -10.06 13.29
C ASP A 232 -14.84 -11.46 12.88
N GLY A 233 -15.69 -11.53 11.85
CA GLY A 233 -16.21 -12.79 11.32
C GLY A 233 -15.39 -13.38 10.17
N SER A 234 -15.78 -14.59 9.75
CA SER A 234 -15.19 -15.26 8.61
C SER A 234 -15.80 -14.75 7.30
N PHE A 235 -15.03 -13.97 6.53
CA PHE A 235 -15.45 -13.31 5.29
C PHE A 235 -16.64 -12.34 5.42
N GLN A 236 -17.08 -12.07 6.65
CA GLN A 236 -18.18 -11.18 7.00
C GLN A 236 -17.91 -10.51 8.36
N GLY A 237 -18.79 -9.59 8.75
CA GLY A 237 -18.76 -8.93 10.06
C GLY A 237 -18.11 -7.55 10.05
N GLN A 238 -18.03 -6.97 11.25
CA GLN A 238 -17.51 -5.62 11.44
C GLN A 238 -16.00 -5.58 11.21
N THR A 239 -15.52 -4.49 10.62
CA THR A 239 -14.08 -4.24 10.50
C THR A 239 -13.54 -3.82 11.87
N ILE A 240 -12.70 -4.66 12.46
CA ILE A 240 -12.02 -4.39 13.75
C ILE A 240 -10.87 -3.40 13.53
N TRP A 241 -10.16 -3.55 12.42
CA TRP A 241 -9.00 -2.73 12.11
C TRP A 241 -8.88 -2.47 10.60
N GLU A 242 -8.53 -1.24 10.25
CA GLU A 242 -8.26 -0.81 8.89
C GLU A 242 -6.91 -0.10 8.82
N ASN A 243 -6.12 -0.41 7.79
CA ASN A 243 -4.83 0.21 7.59
C ASN A 243 -4.99 1.61 6.98
N PRO A 244 -4.66 2.71 7.70
CA PRO A 244 -4.78 4.06 7.17
C PRO A 244 -3.76 4.36 6.06
N ARG A 245 -2.66 3.61 5.97
CA ARG A 245 -1.60 3.79 4.97
C ARG A 245 -1.86 3.01 3.69
N TYR A 246 -2.89 2.16 3.67
CA TYR A 246 -3.20 1.35 2.50
C TYR A 246 -3.81 2.21 1.38
N VAL A 247 -3.21 2.15 0.19
CA VAL A 247 -3.76 2.73 -1.03
C VAL A 247 -3.96 1.61 -2.04
N SER A 248 -5.17 1.49 -2.58
CA SER A 248 -5.43 0.44 -3.56
C SER A 248 -4.66 0.70 -4.86
N PRO A 249 -4.16 -0.35 -5.55
CA PRO A 249 -3.44 -0.19 -6.81
C PRO A 249 -4.26 0.53 -7.90
N ALA A 250 -5.58 0.35 -7.87
CA ALA A 250 -6.49 1.06 -8.77
C ALA A 250 -6.51 2.58 -8.52
N LEU A 251 -6.55 2.99 -7.25
CA LEU A 251 -6.48 4.40 -6.86
C LEU A 251 -5.11 5.00 -7.21
N TYR A 252 -4.03 4.29 -6.91
CA TYR A 252 -2.67 4.72 -7.24
C TYR A 252 -2.50 4.95 -8.76
N ARG A 253 -2.94 4.00 -9.59
CA ARG A 253 -2.93 4.15 -11.06
C ARG A 253 -3.82 5.29 -11.55
N ARG A 254 -4.94 5.56 -10.87
CA ARG A 254 -5.79 6.72 -11.19
C ARG A 254 -5.10 8.04 -10.89
N GLN A 255 -4.40 8.13 -9.76
CA GLN A 255 -3.60 9.31 -9.40
C GLN A 255 -2.49 9.56 -10.41
N ILE A 256 -1.72 8.53 -10.80
CA ILE A 256 -0.68 8.66 -11.84
C ILE A 256 -1.27 9.16 -13.16
N ARG A 257 -2.41 8.60 -13.59
CA ARG A 257 -3.08 9.05 -14.82
C ARG A 257 -3.57 10.49 -14.72
N LYS A 258 -4.07 10.91 -13.56
CA LYS A 258 -4.50 12.30 -13.32
C LYS A 258 -3.32 13.28 -13.39
N VAL A 259 -2.20 12.95 -12.75
CA VAL A 259 -0.97 13.74 -12.82
C VAL A 259 -0.45 13.81 -14.25
N ALA A 260 -0.51 12.71 -14.99
CA ALA A 260 -0.11 12.68 -16.41
C ALA A 260 -1.03 13.55 -17.29
N ALA A 261 -2.34 13.54 -17.05
CA ALA A 261 -3.30 14.38 -17.76
C ALA A 261 -3.08 15.88 -17.51
N GLN A 262 -2.76 16.25 -16.26
CA GLN A 262 -2.48 17.64 -15.87
C GLN A 262 -1.19 18.20 -16.49
N LYS A 263 -0.31 17.36 -17.07
CA LYS A 263 0.93 17.85 -17.71
C LYS A 263 0.66 18.82 -18.85
N TYR A 264 -0.43 18.64 -19.59
CA TYR A 264 -0.80 19.53 -20.70
C TYR A 264 -1.32 20.88 -20.17
N GLU A 265 -2.22 20.85 -19.19
CA GLU A 265 -2.72 22.05 -18.51
C GLU A 265 -1.57 22.84 -17.88
N ASN A 266 -0.68 22.17 -17.14
CA ASN A 266 0.51 22.78 -16.56
C ASN A 266 1.44 23.40 -17.61
N ARG A 267 1.48 22.86 -18.85
CA ARG A 267 2.28 23.44 -19.94
C ARG A 267 1.64 24.72 -20.46
N LEU A 268 0.32 24.72 -20.63
CA LEU A 268 -0.43 25.92 -21.03
C LEU A 268 -0.34 27.01 -19.97
N GLU A 269 -0.55 26.65 -18.69
CA GLU A 269 -0.41 27.57 -17.55
C GLU A 269 1.01 28.15 -17.48
N LYS A 270 2.06 27.33 -17.64
CA LYS A 270 3.44 27.83 -17.70
C LYS A 270 3.68 28.76 -18.88
N LYS A 271 3.09 28.49 -20.04
CA LYS A 271 3.20 29.37 -21.21
C LYS A 271 2.51 30.71 -20.95
N MET A 272 1.30 30.70 -20.39
CA MET A 272 0.59 31.94 -20.04
C MET A 272 1.32 32.71 -18.93
N ALA A 273 1.79 32.04 -17.88
CA ALA A 273 2.58 32.68 -16.82
C ALA A 273 3.89 33.27 -17.34
N TYR A 274 4.53 32.63 -18.33
CA TYR A 274 5.69 33.19 -19.01
C TYR A 274 5.32 34.43 -19.83
N GLU A 275 4.21 34.39 -20.58
CA GLU A 275 3.71 35.55 -21.35
C GLU A 275 3.34 36.73 -20.44
N GLU A 276 2.74 36.46 -19.28
CA GLU A 276 2.40 37.48 -18.27
C GLU A 276 3.63 38.05 -17.56
N SER A 277 4.62 37.21 -17.24
CA SER A 277 5.86 37.64 -16.59
C SER A 277 6.90 38.19 -17.55
N ARG A 278 6.68 38.06 -18.87
CA ARG A 278 7.58 38.57 -19.89
C ARG A 278 7.65 40.10 -19.76
N PRO A 279 8.83 40.66 -19.48
CA PRO A 279 8.96 42.10 -19.41
C PRO A 279 8.72 42.71 -20.80
N GLN A 280 7.89 43.75 -20.88
CA GLN A 280 7.61 44.50 -22.11
C GLN A 280 8.89 45.12 -22.69
N HIS A 281 9.79 45.55 -21.81
CA HIS A 281 11.10 46.05 -22.17
C HIS A 281 12.18 45.09 -21.68
N SER A 282 13.05 44.65 -22.59
CA SER A 282 14.12 43.68 -22.33
C SER A 282 15.15 44.18 -21.33
N TYR A 283 15.43 45.47 -21.33
CA TYR A 283 16.37 46.16 -20.45
C TYR A 283 15.94 47.63 -20.33
N ARG A 284 16.35 48.30 -19.26
CA ARG A 284 16.34 49.77 -19.24
C ARG A 284 17.46 50.22 -20.17
N LEU A 285 17.11 50.71 -21.36
CA LEU A 285 18.05 51.39 -22.25
C LEU A 285 18.68 52.57 -21.50
N ASN A 286 19.98 52.80 -21.67
CA ASN A 286 20.55 54.06 -21.19
C ASN A 286 19.95 55.19 -22.04
N PRO A 287 19.59 56.34 -21.44
CA PRO A 287 19.05 57.47 -22.19
C PRO A 287 19.95 57.97 -23.34
N ILE A 288 21.25 57.64 -23.29
CA ILE A 288 22.25 57.98 -24.30
C ILE A 288 22.14 57.10 -25.56
N ASP A 289 21.63 55.87 -25.43
CA ASP A 289 21.55 54.92 -26.54
C ASP A 289 20.44 55.30 -27.56
N GLU A 290 19.47 56.12 -27.14
CA GLU A 290 18.39 56.66 -27.99
C GLU A 290 18.81 57.91 -28.81
N ILE A 291 20.03 58.43 -28.60
CA ILE A 291 20.56 59.59 -29.34
C ILE A 291 20.68 59.27 -30.83
N PHE A 292 20.99 58.01 -31.16
CA PHE A 292 21.24 57.57 -32.53
C PHE A 292 20.02 56.97 -33.25
N SER A 293 18.87 56.84 -32.59
CA SER A 293 17.65 56.35 -33.23
C SER A 293 16.82 57.50 -33.81
N GLY A 294 16.88 57.72 -35.13
CA GLY A 294 16.13 58.76 -35.86
C GLY A 294 17.01 59.55 -36.86
N ASP A 295 16.45 60.61 -37.47
CA ASP A 295 17.21 61.53 -38.32
C ASP A 295 18.17 62.38 -37.46
N THR A 296 19.46 62.13 -37.61
CA THR A 296 20.54 62.73 -36.79
C THR A 296 20.59 64.26 -36.90
N LEU A 297 20.18 64.81 -38.03
CA LEU A 297 20.19 66.25 -38.30
C LEU A 297 19.15 67.02 -37.47
N GLN A 298 17.93 66.48 -37.35
CA GLN A 298 16.86 67.13 -36.59
C GLN A 298 17.15 67.13 -35.09
N LYS A 299 17.65 66.00 -34.57
CA LYS A 299 18.08 65.91 -33.17
C LYS A 299 19.25 66.82 -32.84
N ALA A 300 20.22 66.98 -33.76
CA ALA A 300 21.32 67.92 -33.58
C ALA A 300 20.80 69.36 -33.45
N THR A 301 19.86 69.77 -34.30
CA THR A 301 19.25 71.11 -34.22
C THR A 301 18.47 71.32 -32.92
N GLU A 302 17.75 70.30 -32.42
CA GLU A 302 17.05 70.38 -31.13
C GLU A 302 18.00 70.48 -29.93
N ILE A 303 19.16 69.81 -29.98
CA ILE A 303 20.17 69.90 -28.94
C ILE A 303 20.82 71.30 -28.94
N GLU A 304 21.08 71.86 -30.12
CA GLU A 304 21.63 73.22 -30.25
C GLU A 304 20.67 74.28 -29.71
N THR A 305 19.36 74.17 -29.99
CA THR A 305 18.35 75.10 -29.45
C THR A 305 18.22 74.98 -27.94
N GLN A 306 18.22 73.76 -27.38
CA GLN A 306 18.21 73.56 -25.93
C GLN A 306 19.46 74.09 -25.22
N LEU A 307 20.64 74.02 -25.87
CA LEU A 307 21.87 74.59 -25.34
C LEU A 307 21.84 76.13 -25.35
N LEU A 308 21.26 76.73 -26.39
CA LEU A 308 21.03 78.18 -26.45
C LEU A 308 20.06 78.63 -25.34
N GLU A 309 18.96 77.92 -25.13
CA GLU A 309 18.00 78.23 -24.05
C GLU A 309 18.62 78.10 -22.65
N ARG A 310 19.48 77.11 -22.42
CA ARG A 310 20.22 76.97 -21.16
C ARG A 310 21.22 78.11 -20.95
N LYS A 311 21.93 78.53 -22.01
CA LYS A 311 22.83 79.69 -21.94
C LYS A 311 22.09 80.98 -21.61
N VAL A 312 20.90 81.20 -22.19
CA VAL A 312 20.06 82.36 -21.87
C VAL A 312 19.63 82.34 -20.40
N LYS A 313 19.23 81.17 -19.86
CA LYS A 313 18.88 81.04 -18.44
C LYS A 313 20.07 81.20 -17.48
N GLU A 314 21.27 80.79 -17.89
CA GLU A 314 22.49 81.00 -17.11
C GLU A 314 22.92 82.47 -17.11
N THR A 315 22.68 83.22 -18.19
CA THR A 315 22.95 84.67 -18.23
C THR A 315 21.97 85.51 -17.41
N GLU A 316 20.78 85.00 -17.10
CA GLU A 316 19.74 85.72 -16.33
C GLU A 316 19.85 85.53 -14.80
N THR A 317 20.78 84.72 -14.28
CA THR A 317 20.94 84.52 -12.83
C THR A 317 22.26 85.11 -12.30
N PRO A 318 22.24 86.15 -11.43
CA PRO A 318 23.46 86.71 -10.87
C PRO A 318 24.01 85.84 -9.72
N VAL A 319 25.33 85.70 -9.72
CA VAL A 319 26.17 84.89 -8.82
C VAL A 319 25.97 85.28 -7.34
N SER A 320 25.47 84.35 -6.51
CA SER A 320 25.65 84.41 -5.05
C SER A 320 26.80 83.49 -4.61
N LYS A 321 27.66 84.04 -3.75
CA LYS A 321 28.93 83.45 -3.29
C LYS A 321 28.72 82.17 -2.47
N LYS A 322 29.47 81.11 -2.79
CA LYS A 322 29.58 79.87 -1.99
C LYS A 322 30.46 80.07 -0.75
N SER A 323 30.09 79.42 0.36
CA SER A 323 31.00 79.05 1.46
C SER A 323 31.35 77.55 1.41
N PRO A 324 32.51 77.11 1.95
CA PRO A 324 33.19 75.88 1.49
C PRO A 324 32.74 74.59 2.19
N ALA A 325 33.05 73.49 1.51
CA ALA A 325 32.62 72.12 1.76
C ALA A 325 33.14 71.45 3.06
N LYS A 326 32.43 70.41 3.51
CA LYS A 326 33.05 69.27 4.23
C LYS A 326 32.70 67.95 3.53
N LEU A 327 33.75 67.30 3.01
CA LEU A 327 33.73 65.92 2.54
C LEU A 327 33.45 64.95 3.69
N LYS A 328 32.57 63.96 3.48
CA LYS A 328 32.63 62.67 4.20
C LYS A 328 32.77 61.53 3.20
N LYS A 329 33.87 60.79 3.36
CA LYS A 329 34.28 59.61 2.58
C LYS A 329 33.30 58.43 2.75
N LYS A 330 33.18 57.67 1.66
CA LYS A 330 32.51 56.36 1.55
C LYS A 330 32.99 55.35 2.59
N GLY A 331 32.04 54.60 3.17
CA GLY A 331 32.27 53.30 3.78
C GLY A 331 31.43 52.25 3.06
N SER A 332 32.09 51.29 2.42
CA SER A 332 31.53 50.16 1.70
C SER A 332 30.81 49.17 2.64
N ARG A 333 29.66 48.64 2.22
CA ARG A 333 29.08 47.43 2.81
C ARG A 333 28.78 46.40 1.72
N LYS A 334 29.59 45.34 1.74
CA LYS A 334 29.41 44.10 0.99
C LYS A 334 28.12 43.41 1.45
N LEU A 335 27.35 42.92 0.48
CA LEU A 335 26.29 41.93 0.68
C LEU A 335 26.94 40.60 1.08
N LYS A 336 26.47 40.02 2.19
CA LYS A 336 26.59 38.59 2.49
C LYS A 336 25.19 38.08 2.82
N ASP A 337 24.86 36.98 2.18
CA ASP A 337 23.64 36.20 2.33
C ASP A 337 23.32 35.84 3.78
N SER A 338 22.02 35.83 4.11
CA SER A 338 21.49 34.81 5.01
C SER A 338 19.98 34.63 4.82
N ASN A 339 19.65 33.40 4.44
CA ASN A 339 18.41 32.69 4.72
C ASN A 339 17.74 33.11 6.04
N LYS A 340 16.43 33.39 6.00
CA LYS A 340 15.39 32.51 6.58
C LYS A 340 14.01 33.16 6.50
N GLN A 341 13.09 32.37 5.93
CA GLN A 341 11.75 32.08 6.44
C GLN A 341 10.94 33.24 7.06
N ASN A 342 9.83 33.57 6.41
CA ASN A 342 8.62 33.97 7.14
C ASN A 342 7.43 33.11 6.71
N LYS A 343 6.96 32.33 7.68
CA LYS A 343 5.59 31.82 7.76
C LYS A 343 4.66 32.97 8.21
N ASN A 344 3.36 32.73 7.99
CA ASN A 344 2.16 33.46 8.42
C ASN A 344 1.57 34.29 7.27
N VAL A 345 0.62 33.78 6.49
CA VAL A 345 -0.77 33.39 6.86
C VAL A 345 -1.43 34.45 7.72
N LYS A 346 -2.21 35.33 7.07
CA LYS A 346 -3.45 35.90 7.63
C LYS A 346 -4.40 36.30 6.48
N GLN A 347 -5.50 35.55 6.43
CA GLN A 347 -6.88 35.94 6.12
C GLN A 347 -7.16 36.71 4.82
N ILE A 348 -7.66 35.97 3.82
CA ILE A 348 -8.49 36.51 2.74
C ILE A 348 -9.95 36.32 3.14
N ASN A 349 -10.68 37.42 3.29
CA ASN A 349 -12.13 37.45 3.22
C ASN A 349 -12.55 38.74 2.53
N SER A 350 -12.99 38.64 1.27
CA SER A 350 -14.04 39.50 0.68
C SER A 350 -14.23 39.20 -0.82
N GLY A 351 -15.49 39.06 -1.22
CA GLY A 351 -15.97 39.67 -2.47
C GLY A 351 -15.98 38.81 -3.74
N LYS A 352 -17.12 38.15 -3.99
CA LYS A 352 -17.54 37.66 -5.31
C LYS A 352 -17.43 38.77 -6.36
N GLN A 353 -16.90 38.48 -7.54
CA GLN A 353 -17.51 38.86 -8.82
C GLN A 353 -17.17 37.80 -9.90
N GLY A 354 -18.21 37.16 -10.42
CA GLY A 354 -18.10 36.09 -11.40
C GLY A 354 -17.70 36.60 -12.78
N LYS A 355 -16.69 35.97 -13.39
CA LYS A 355 -16.44 36.06 -14.82
C LYS A 355 -16.97 34.81 -15.51
N LYS A 356 -17.97 35.01 -16.37
CA LYS A 356 -18.57 33.99 -17.26
C LYS A 356 -17.49 33.45 -18.20
N PHE A 357 -17.17 32.16 -18.11
CA PHE A 357 -16.43 31.46 -19.15
C PHE A 357 -17.34 31.25 -20.38
N LYS A 358 -16.97 31.81 -21.54
CA LYS A 358 -17.59 31.48 -22.83
C LYS A 358 -17.22 30.04 -23.21
N LYS A 359 -18.20 29.14 -23.14
CA LYS A 359 -18.13 27.80 -23.76
C LYS A 359 -17.96 27.95 -25.28
N TRP A 360 -16.87 27.44 -25.83
CA TRP A 360 -16.73 27.26 -27.27
C TRP A 360 -17.65 26.10 -27.70
N LYS A 361 -18.64 26.39 -28.55
CA LYS A 361 -19.50 25.38 -29.16
C LYS A 361 -18.71 24.64 -30.26
N SER A 362 -18.54 23.33 -30.11
CA SER A 362 -18.10 22.46 -31.19
C SER A 362 -19.22 22.29 -32.21
N THR A 363 -18.98 22.68 -33.46
CA THR A 363 -19.89 22.44 -34.58
C THR A 363 -19.92 20.96 -34.93
N ASN A 364 -21.06 20.32 -34.63
CA ASN A 364 -21.33 18.92 -34.94
C ASN A 364 -21.82 18.82 -36.41
N LYS A 365 -21.00 18.28 -37.31
CA LYS A 365 -21.34 18.09 -38.72
C LYS A 365 -22.17 16.81 -38.88
N LYS A 366 -23.50 16.96 -38.99
CA LYS A 366 -24.44 15.87 -39.31
C LYS A 366 -24.10 15.28 -40.69
N ARG A 367 -23.72 13.99 -40.74
CA ARG A 367 -23.76 13.17 -41.96
C ARG A 367 -25.23 12.83 -42.26
N LYS A 368 -25.75 13.32 -43.39
CA LYS A 368 -26.99 12.83 -44.00
C LYS A 368 -26.68 11.47 -44.65
N GLY A 369 -27.37 10.42 -44.21
CA GLY A 369 -27.43 9.15 -44.92
C GLY A 369 -28.44 9.27 -46.05
N SER A 370 -27.99 9.05 -47.28
CA SER A 370 -28.83 8.85 -48.44
C SER A 370 -29.17 7.37 -48.56
N ILE A 371 -30.44 7.05 -48.36
CA ILE A 371 -31.07 5.81 -48.79
C ILE A 371 -31.23 5.90 -50.31
N ASN A 372 -30.78 4.88 -51.04
CA ASN A 372 -31.33 4.57 -52.36
C ASN A 372 -31.40 3.06 -52.54
N GLN A 373 -32.63 2.58 -52.69
CA GLN A 373 -33.04 1.23 -53.05
C GLN A 373 -32.74 0.97 -54.55
N LYS A 374 -32.27 -0.24 -54.88
CA LYS A 374 -32.50 -0.99 -56.12
C LYS A 374 -32.27 -2.46 -55.76
N ILE A 375 -33.33 -3.23 -55.54
CA ILE A 375 -33.98 -4.15 -56.50
C ILE A 375 -33.00 -5.18 -57.07
N ALA A 376 -33.11 -6.41 -56.58
CA ALA A 376 -32.87 -7.63 -57.36
C ALA A 376 -33.74 -8.74 -56.75
N SER A 377 -34.84 -9.02 -57.44
CA SER A 377 -35.54 -10.30 -57.45
C SER A 377 -34.60 -11.44 -57.84
N VAL A 378 -34.86 -12.65 -57.33
CA VAL A 378 -34.98 -13.94 -58.07
C VAL A 378 -34.96 -15.09 -57.06
N GLU A 379 -36.10 -15.80 -57.03
CA GLU A 379 -36.32 -17.26 -56.94
C GLU A 379 -35.15 -18.11 -56.40
N MET A 380 -35.34 -18.96 -55.38
CA MET A 380 -36.07 -20.23 -55.38
C MET A 380 -36.12 -20.77 -53.95
#